data_AF-A0A5A5TGY8-F1
#
_entry.id   AF-A0A5A5TGY8-F1
#
_cell.length_a   1.000
_cell.length_b   1.000
_cell.length_c   1.000
_cell.angle_alpha   90.00
_cell.angle_beta   90.00
_cell.angle_gamma   90.00
#
_symmetry.space_group_name_H-M   'P 1'
#
loop_
_entity.id
_entity.type
_entity.pdbx_description
1 polymer ?
#
loop_
_entity_poly.entity_id
_entity_poly.type
_entity_poly.pdbx_seq_one_letter_code
_entity_poly.pdbx_strand_id
1 'polypeptide(L)'
;MLLTTKIKLKLSEQDAMTLEFMQSKCRALYNWQVMQLRGGATWNLYEAKKSLHASKIYDPELKHVYGKLLQEVFFRLDKAMTAFFQRVKAGETAGFPRVRPRHCFFTLCYPASYLKIEGNTVILPTGGKGKKNKRYPNVRAHLTETPPQAFKEVAISRDGRGDYYASFVAERHEEAQQKGHVVAFDLGIKTLATGINEQGRMYHVGGFKG
;
A
#
# COMPACT_ATOMS: atom_id res chain seq x y z
N MET A 1 -9.51 -8.06 13.92
CA MET A 1 -9.27 -7.95 12.46
C MET A 1 -8.73 -6.58 12.03
N LEU A 2 -7.93 -6.53 10.95
CA LEU A 2 -7.71 -5.30 10.18
C LEU A 2 -8.77 -5.19 9.09
N LEU A 3 -9.52 -4.09 9.09
CA LEU A 3 -10.47 -3.74 8.02
C LEU A 3 -9.89 -2.64 7.15
N THR A 4 -10.24 -2.70 5.86
CA THR A 4 -9.84 -1.67 4.90
C THR A 4 -11.06 -1.06 4.24
N THR A 5 -11.20 0.26 4.35
CA THR A 5 -12.19 1.02 3.58
C THR A 5 -11.48 1.67 2.41
N LYS A 6 -11.86 1.31 1.18
CA LYS A 6 -11.26 1.84 -0.06
C LYS A 6 -12.18 2.88 -0.67
N ILE A 7 -11.70 4.13 -0.77
CA ILE A 7 -12.46 5.28 -1.27
C ILE A 7 -11.78 5.83 -2.52
N LYS A 8 -12.55 6.15 -3.56
CA LYS A 8 -12.03 6.76 -4.80
C LYS A 8 -11.61 8.20 -4.54
N LEU A 9 -10.53 8.63 -5.21
CA LEU A 9 -9.99 9.98 -5.13
C LEU A 9 -10.33 10.79 -6.38
N LYS A 10 -10.69 12.05 -6.18
CA LYS A 10 -10.66 13.10 -7.19
C LYS A 10 -9.43 13.97 -6.93
N LEU A 11 -8.57 14.10 -7.93
CA LEU A 11 -7.30 14.80 -7.86
C LEU A 11 -7.25 15.88 -8.94
N SER A 12 -6.55 16.98 -8.66
CA SER A 12 -6.09 17.86 -9.72
C SER A 12 -4.99 17.16 -10.55
N GLU A 13 -4.77 17.62 -11.77
CA GLU A 13 -3.67 17.12 -12.62
C GLU A 13 -2.31 17.29 -11.92
N GLN A 14 -2.09 18.44 -11.29
CA GLN A 14 -0.88 18.73 -10.52
C GLN A 14 -0.67 17.75 -9.36
N ASP A 15 -1.72 17.43 -8.62
CA ASP A 15 -1.67 16.48 -7.50
C ASP A 15 -1.37 15.06 -7.99
N ALA A 16 -2.01 14.63 -9.08
CA ALA A 16 -1.76 13.33 -9.71
C ALA A 16 -0.30 13.22 -10.19
N MET A 17 0.24 14.25 -10.84
CA MET A 17 1.66 14.31 -11.23
C MET A 17 2.60 14.25 -10.02
N THR A 18 2.22 14.88 -8.90
CA THR A 18 3.01 14.86 -7.67
C THR A 18 3.04 13.46 -7.04
N LEU A 19 1.91 12.74 -7.04
CA LEU A 19 1.86 11.34 -6.62
C LEU A 19 2.70 10.44 -7.53
N GLU A 20 2.58 10.58 -8.85
CA GLU A 20 3.39 9.87 -9.83
C GLU A 20 4.89 10.11 -9.64
N PHE A 21 5.29 11.35 -9.36
CA PHE A 21 6.68 11.69 -9.03
C PHE A 21 7.17 10.94 -7.79
N MET A 22 6.44 11.04 -6.68
CA MET A 22 6.83 10.39 -5.41
C MET A 22 6.92 8.87 -5.57
N GLN A 23 5.93 8.29 -6.24
CA GLN A 23 5.89 6.87 -6.57
C GLN A 23 7.07 6.44 -7.43
N SER A 24 7.38 7.20 -8.49
CA SER A 24 8.46 6.88 -9.42
C SER A 24 9.81 6.90 -8.72
N LYS A 25 10.01 7.84 -7.79
CA LYS A 25 11.21 7.92 -6.97
C LYS A 25 11.32 6.80 -5.93
N CYS A 26 10.23 6.44 -5.27
CA CYS A 26 10.21 5.28 -4.39
C CYS A 26 10.51 3.98 -5.19
N ARG A 27 9.99 3.85 -6.41
CA ARG A 27 10.26 2.72 -7.31
C ARG A 27 11.71 2.66 -7.74
N ALA A 28 12.29 3.80 -8.11
CA ALA A 28 13.69 3.90 -8.48
C ALA A 28 14.60 3.48 -7.32
N LEU A 29 14.33 3.98 -6.11
CA LEU A 29 15.04 3.58 -4.89
C LEU A 29 14.92 2.07 -4.63
N TYR A 30 13.72 1.50 -4.75
CA TYR A 30 13.51 0.06 -4.59
C TYR A 30 14.33 -0.74 -5.61
N ASN A 31 14.24 -0.37 -6.89
CA ASN A 31 14.94 -1.07 -7.96
C ASN A 31 16.46 -0.96 -7.81
N TRP A 32 16.95 0.20 -7.37
CA TRP A 32 18.36 0.40 -7.03
C TRP A 32 18.83 -0.60 -5.98
N GLN A 33 18.11 -0.73 -4.86
CA GLN A 33 18.45 -1.69 -3.81
C GLN A 33 18.41 -3.14 -4.31
N VAL A 34 17.42 -3.50 -5.14
CA VAL A 34 17.36 -4.84 -5.75
C VAL A 34 18.57 -5.09 -6.65
N MET A 35 19.06 -4.10 -7.40
CA MET A 35 20.28 -4.25 -8.22
C MET A 35 21.53 -4.43 -7.37
N GLN A 36 21.67 -3.69 -6.27
CA GLN A 36 22.80 -3.89 -5.34
C GLN A 36 22.82 -5.32 -4.81
N LEU A 37 21.66 -5.86 -4.42
CA LEU A 37 21.54 -7.23 -3.94
C LEU A 37 21.86 -8.27 -5.03
N ARG A 38 21.42 -8.05 -6.27
CA ARG A 38 21.82 -8.91 -7.40
C ARG A 38 23.31 -8.85 -7.71
N GLY A 39 23.95 -7.72 -7.41
CA GLY A 39 25.40 -7.56 -7.50
C GLY A 39 26.19 -8.21 -6.35
N GLY A 40 25.52 -8.92 -5.44
CA GLY A 40 26.16 -9.63 -4.32
C GLY A 40 26.17 -8.88 -2.99
N ALA A 41 25.51 -7.72 -2.89
CA ALA A 41 25.37 -7.05 -1.60
C ALA A 41 24.54 -7.90 -0.62
N THR A 42 24.88 -7.82 0.67
CA THR A 42 24.10 -8.43 1.74
C THR A 42 22.93 -7.55 2.15
N TRP A 43 21.84 -8.15 2.63
CA TRP A 43 20.68 -7.40 3.10
C TRP A 43 20.70 -7.24 4.62
N ASN A 44 20.61 -5.99 5.07
CA ASN A 44 20.33 -5.62 6.45
C ASN A 44 19.45 -4.36 6.45
N LEU A 45 18.27 -4.42 7.07
CA LEU A 45 17.32 -3.31 7.07
C LEU A 45 17.89 -2.02 7.68
N TYR A 46 18.64 -2.13 8.76
CA TYR A 46 19.17 -0.96 9.46
C TYR A 46 20.22 -0.23 8.62
N GLU A 47 21.15 -0.98 8.03
CA GLU A 47 22.16 -0.42 7.11
C GLU A 47 21.52 0.12 5.82
N ALA A 48 20.53 -0.56 5.26
CA ALA A 48 19.78 -0.07 4.11
C ALA A 48 19.05 1.26 4.41
N LYS A 49 18.49 1.44 5.61
CA LYS A 49 17.85 2.71 5.99
C LYS A 49 18.86 3.84 6.15
N LYS A 50 20.06 3.56 6.66
CA LYS A 50 21.16 4.55 6.74
C LYS A 50 21.63 4.99 5.35
N SER A 51 21.63 4.07 4.37
CA SER A 51 22.06 4.38 3.01
C SER A 51 21.18 5.43 2.32
N LEU A 52 19.97 5.71 2.83
CA LEU A 52 19.09 6.73 2.27
C LEU A 52 19.74 8.12 2.18
N HIS A 53 20.65 8.47 3.10
CA HIS A 53 21.38 9.74 3.01
C HIS A 53 22.27 9.76 1.76
N ALA A 54 23.04 8.70 1.54
CA ALA A 54 23.84 8.54 0.33
C ALA A 54 22.97 8.49 -0.94
N SER A 55 21.83 7.80 -0.91
CA SER A 55 20.89 7.78 -2.04
C SER A 55 20.40 9.19 -2.42
N LYS A 56 20.21 10.09 -1.44
CA LYS A 56 19.83 11.48 -1.69
C LYS A 56 20.96 12.34 -2.26
N ILE A 57 22.21 11.93 -2.12
CA ILE A 57 23.36 12.58 -2.77
C ILE A 57 23.36 12.19 -4.25
N TYR A 58 23.16 10.91 -4.57
CA TYR A 58 23.10 10.41 -5.95
C TYR A 58 21.83 10.83 -6.70
N ASP A 59 20.67 10.82 -6.04
CA ASP A 59 19.41 11.33 -6.56
C ASP A 59 18.88 12.45 -5.65
N PRO A 60 19.29 13.70 -5.90
CA PRO A 60 18.82 14.85 -5.13
C PRO A 60 17.30 15.03 -5.17
N GLU A 61 16.58 14.49 -6.14
CA GLU A 61 15.12 14.63 -6.19
C GLU A 61 14.41 13.88 -5.06
N LEU A 62 15.07 12.88 -4.45
CA LEU A 62 14.55 12.18 -3.27
C LEU A 62 14.29 13.12 -2.09
N LYS A 63 14.91 14.31 -2.05
CA LYS A 63 14.60 15.33 -1.02
C LYS A 63 13.18 15.89 -1.13
N HIS A 64 12.55 15.75 -2.29
CA HIS A 64 11.18 16.21 -2.57
C HIS A 64 10.13 15.10 -2.41
N VAL A 65 10.53 13.89 -2.07
CA VAL A 65 9.62 12.79 -1.69
C VAL A 65 9.42 12.81 -0.18
N TYR A 66 8.19 12.53 0.27
CA TYR A 66 7.93 12.43 1.70
C TYR A 66 8.75 11.31 2.34
N GLY A 67 9.47 11.64 3.42
CA GLY A 67 10.48 10.76 4.00
C GLY A 67 9.94 9.40 4.42
N LYS A 68 8.68 9.31 4.88
CA LYS A 68 8.08 8.03 5.28
C LYS A 68 7.83 7.10 4.10
N LEU A 69 7.53 7.64 2.92
CA LEU A 69 7.38 6.83 1.70
C LEU A 69 8.72 6.19 1.30
N LEU A 70 9.81 6.96 1.40
CA LEU A 70 11.16 6.46 1.15
C LEU A 70 11.55 5.38 2.17
N GLN A 71 11.16 5.55 3.44
CA GLN A 71 11.42 4.56 4.47
C GLN A 71 10.64 3.26 4.22
N GLU A 72 9.39 3.37 3.77
CA GLU A 72 8.55 2.20 3.43
C GLU A 72 9.14 1.33 2.31
N VAL A 73 9.93 1.92 1.40
CA VAL A 73 10.66 1.16 0.38
C VAL A 73 11.56 0.10 1.01
N PHE A 74 12.27 0.44 2.09
CA PHE A 74 13.17 -0.49 2.76
C PHE A 74 12.39 -1.58 3.49
N PHE A 75 11.30 -1.24 4.17
CA PHE A 75 10.44 -2.23 4.83
C PHE A 75 9.78 -3.18 3.82
N ARG A 76 9.40 -2.68 2.64
CA ARG A 76 8.85 -3.50 1.55
C ARG A 76 9.87 -4.51 1.02
N LEU A 77 11.12 -4.08 0.83
CA LEU A 77 12.19 -4.97 0.38
C LEU A 77 12.61 -5.94 1.49
N ASP A 78 12.62 -5.51 2.74
CA ASP A 78 12.92 -6.35 3.90
C ASP A 78 11.95 -7.52 4.02
N LYS A 79 10.63 -7.25 3.96
CA LYS A 79 9.61 -8.31 3.92
C LYS A 79 9.85 -9.32 2.79
N ALA A 80 10.26 -8.83 1.60
CA ALA A 80 10.53 -9.69 0.46
C ALA A 80 11.80 -10.55 0.65
N MET A 81 12.86 -9.98 1.22
CA MET A 81 14.10 -10.70 1.54
C MET A 81 13.88 -11.71 2.66
N THR A 82 13.15 -11.35 3.72
CA THR A 82 12.79 -12.28 4.81
C THR A 82 12.00 -13.47 4.27
N ALA A 83 10.98 -13.24 3.43
CA ALA A 83 10.23 -14.31 2.79
C ALA A 83 11.12 -15.20 1.89
N PHE A 84 12.06 -14.59 1.14
CA PHE A 84 13.02 -15.32 0.33
C PHE A 84 13.88 -16.26 1.19
N PHE A 85 14.52 -15.75 2.26
CA PHE A 85 15.37 -16.57 3.12
C PHE A 85 14.60 -17.63 3.90
N GLN A 86 13.36 -17.34 4.31
CA GLN A 86 12.49 -18.35 4.93
C GLN A 86 12.25 -19.54 4.00
N ARG A 87 11.94 -19.30 2.73
CA ARG A 87 11.74 -20.37 1.73
C ARG A 87 13.02 -21.16 1.45
N VAL A 88 14.16 -20.47 1.35
CA VAL A 88 15.47 -21.13 1.21
C VAL A 88 15.71 -22.07 2.39
N LYS A 89 15.47 -21.61 3.62
CA LYS A 89 15.63 -22.42 4.83
C LYS A 89 14.69 -23.63 4.85
N ALA A 90 13.48 -23.49 4.30
CA ALA A 90 12.50 -24.56 4.21
C ALA A 90 12.73 -25.53 3.03
N GLY A 91 13.73 -25.29 2.16
CA GLY A 91 13.95 -26.08 0.95
C GLY A 91 12.88 -25.87 -0.13
N GLU A 92 12.07 -24.82 -0.03
CA GLU A 92 11.02 -24.49 -0.98
C GLU A 92 11.56 -23.72 -2.20
N THR A 93 10.75 -23.62 -3.26
CA THR A 93 11.06 -22.73 -4.39
C THR A 93 11.04 -21.26 -3.95
N ALA A 94 12.22 -20.69 -3.74
CA ALA A 94 12.40 -19.31 -3.30
C ALA A 94 12.55 -18.35 -4.50
N GLY A 95 11.63 -17.38 -4.60
CA GLY A 95 11.72 -16.31 -5.59
C GLY A 95 12.48 -15.09 -5.04
N PHE A 96 13.59 -14.73 -5.65
CA PHE A 96 14.34 -13.52 -5.27
C PHE A 96 13.54 -12.24 -5.58
N PRO A 97 13.67 -11.15 -4.80
CA PRO A 97 13.03 -9.87 -5.13
C PRO A 97 13.37 -9.38 -6.53
N ARG A 98 12.34 -8.97 -7.27
CA ARG A 98 12.44 -8.51 -8.66
C ARG A 98 12.34 -7.00 -8.74
N VAL A 99 13.00 -6.42 -9.74
CA VAL A 99 12.75 -5.04 -10.16
C VAL A 99 11.29 -4.85 -10.52
N ARG A 100 10.77 -3.66 -10.25
CA ARG A 100 9.37 -3.33 -10.41
C ARG A 100 9.20 -2.39 -11.61
N PRO A 101 8.39 -2.76 -12.61
CA PRO A 101 8.01 -1.85 -13.68
C PRO A 101 7.12 -0.73 -13.14
N ARG A 102 6.97 0.34 -13.91
CA ARG A 102 6.23 1.56 -13.51
C ARG A 102 4.84 1.24 -12.95
N HIS A 103 4.07 0.39 -13.64
CA HIS A 103 2.69 0.07 -13.31
C HIS A 103 2.53 -0.93 -12.13
N CYS A 104 3.61 -1.50 -11.58
CA CYS A 104 3.55 -2.50 -10.49
C CYS A 104 4.10 -1.99 -9.14
N PHE A 105 4.23 -0.68 -8.93
CA PHE A 105 4.81 -0.13 -7.70
C PHE A 105 3.99 1.01 -7.10
N PHE A 106 2.72 1.19 -7.46
CA PHE A 106 2.07 2.48 -7.19
C PHE A 106 1.87 2.79 -5.70
N THR A 107 1.65 1.78 -4.86
CA THR A 107 1.18 1.98 -3.48
C THR A 107 2.12 2.85 -2.64
N LEU A 108 1.60 3.99 -2.17
CA LEU A 108 2.24 4.92 -1.24
C LEU A 108 1.54 4.86 0.12
N CYS A 109 2.25 4.44 1.17
CA CYS A 109 1.69 4.22 2.50
C CYS A 109 2.00 5.40 3.44
N TYR A 110 0.95 5.98 4.03
CA TYR A 110 1.06 7.12 4.93
C TYR A 110 0.50 6.76 6.31
N PRO A 111 1.34 6.76 7.37
CA PRO A 111 0.83 6.55 8.73
C PRO A 111 -0.12 7.67 9.13
N ALA A 112 -1.20 7.33 9.83
CA ALA A 112 -2.25 8.26 10.21
C ALA A 112 -1.73 9.47 11.00
N SER A 113 -0.73 9.27 11.85
CA SER A 113 -0.09 10.31 12.67
C SER A 113 0.53 11.47 11.87
N TYR A 114 0.69 11.30 10.56
CA TYR A 114 1.27 12.32 9.66
C TYR A 114 0.28 12.85 8.62
N LEU A 115 -0.98 12.43 8.70
CA LEU A 115 -2.02 12.86 7.79
C LEU A 115 -2.92 13.90 8.44
N LYS A 116 -3.40 14.83 7.62
CA LYS A 116 -4.46 15.76 7.99
C LYS A 116 -5.68 15.47 7.12
N ILE A 117 -6.85 15.41 7.74
CA ILE A 117 -8.13 15.27 7.06
C ILE A 117 -8.96 16.52 7.34
N GLU A 118 -9.47 17.15 6.28
CA GLU A 118 -10.35 18.32 6.32
C GLU A 118 -11.66 17.97 5.59
N GLY A 119 -12.69 17.58 6.35
CA GLY A 119 -13.92 17.02 5.76
C GLY A 119 -13.60 15.81 4.89
N ASN A 120 -14.00 15.85 3.62
CA ASN A 120 -13.70 14.81 2.64
C ASN A 120 -12.39 15.05 1.87
N THR A 121 -11.45 15.81 2.42
CA THR A 121 -10.14 16.03 1.78
C THR A 121 -9.03 15.44 2.64
N VAL A 122 -8.28 14.48 2.10
CA VAL A 122 -7.05 13.98 2.72
C VAL A 122 -5.85 14.78 2.19
N ILE A 123 -5.05 15.32 3.10
CA ILE A 123 -3.87 16.12 2.80
C ILE A 123 -2.64 15.23 2.97
N LEU A 124 -2.02 14.88 1.84
CA LEU A 124 -0.87 13.99 1.81
C LEU A 124 0.42 14.82 1.81
N PRO A 125 1.33 14.60 2.77
CA PRO A 125 2.58 15.32 2.82
C PRO A 125 3.50 14.93 1.66
N THR A 126 4.26 15.92 1.19
CA THR A 126 5.35 15.77 0.22
C THR A 126 6.70 16.07 0.88
N GLY A 127 7.81 15.92 0.15
CA GLY A 127 9.15 16.22 0.67
C GLY A 127 9.51 17.71 0.67
N GLY A 128 10.69 18.02 1.21
CA GLY A 128 11.17 19.39 1.46
C GLY A 128 11.04 19.79 2.94
N LYS A 129 12.08 20.45 3.48
CA LYS A 129 12.09 20.95 4.87
C LYS A 129 11.64 22.41 4.92
N GLY A 130 10.45 22.64 5.48
CA GLY A 130 9.87 23.99 5.63
C GLY A 130 9.31 24.56 4.32
N LYS A 131 8.54 25.65 4.41
CA LYS A 131 7.84 26.25 3.26
C LYS A 131 8.78 26.65 2.11
N LYS A 132 9.98 27.15 2.43
CA LYS A 132 10.95 27.65 1.43
C LYS A 132 11.61 26.55 0.58
N ASN A 133 11.73 25.32 1.09
CA ASN A 133 12.40 24.23 0.37
C ASN A 133 11.43 23.23 -0.26
N LYS A 134 10.15 23.58 -0.32
CA LYS A 134 9.09 22.70 -0.76
C LYS A 134 8.82 22.91 -2.25
N ARG A 135 9.31 21.99 -3.08
CA ARG A 135 9.10 22.02 -4.54
C ARG A 135 7.64 21.75 -4.91
N TYR A 136 7.00 20.81 -4.21
CA TYR A 136 5.61 20.44 -4.43
C TYR A 136 4.77 20.83 -3.21
N PRO A 137 3.56 21.38 -3.39
CA PRO A 137 2.63 21.56 -2.27
C PRO A 137 2.26 20.19 -1.66
N ASN A 138 1.55 20.19 -0.51
CA ASN A 138 0.91 18.95 -0.08
C ASN A 138 -0.17 18.59 -1.10
N VAL A 139 -0.31 17.29 -1.39
CA VAL A 139 -1.38 16.83 -2.26
C VAL A 139 -2.70 16.94 -1.52
N ARG A 140 -3.69 17.59 -2.14
CA ARG A 140 -5.06 17.69 -1.60
C ARG A 140 -5.97 16.74 -2.37
N ALA A 141 -6.19 15.56 -1.83
CA ALA A 141 -7.00 14.54 -2.50
C ALA A 141 -8.43 14.54 -1.95
N HIS A 142 -9.40 14.78 -2.82
CA HIS A 142 -10.81 14.75 -2.44
C HIS A 142 -11.34 13.32 -2.49
N LEU A 143 -11.91 12.86 -1.38
CA LEU A 143 -12.53 11.57 -1.20
C LEU A 143 -13.97 11.62 -1.72
N THR A 144 -14.39 10.61 -2.51
CA THR A 144 -15.78 10.52 -2.99
C THR A 144 -16.78 10.20 -1.88
N GLU A 145 -16.30 9.72 -0.74
CA GLU A 145 -17.08 9.28 0.41
C GLU A 145 -16.43 9.82 1.69
N THR A 146 -17.21 9.86 2.78
CA THR A 146 -16.71 10.28 4.09
C THR A 146 -15.69 9.26 4.61
N PRO A 147 -14.46 9.68 4.99
CA PRO A 147 -13.46 8.76 5.52
C PRO A 147 -13.87 8.21 6.89
N PRO A 148 -13.39 7.01 7.27
CA PRO A 148 -13.55 6.53 8.64
C PRO A 148 -12.85 7.46 9.63
N GLN A 149 -13.43 7.62 10.83
CA GLN A 149 -12.87 8.51 11.86
C GLN A 149 -11.55 7.97 12.45
N ALA A 150 -11.41 6.65 12.57
CA ALA A 150 -10.24 6.00 13.14
C ALA A 150 -9.57 5.08 12.12
N PHE A 151 -8.27 5.26 11.92
CA PHE A 151 -7.43 4.44 11.04
C PHE A 151 -5.97 4.56 11.46
N LYS A 152 -5.15 3.57 11.11
CA LYS A 152 -3.72 3.51 11.41
C LYS A 152 -2.85 4.02 10.26
N GLU A 153 -3.30 3.78 9.04
CA GLU A 153 -2.58 4.11 7.81
C GLU A 153 -3.56 4.35 6.67
N VAL A 154 -3.13 5.15 5.70
CA VAL A 154 -3.78 5.25 4.38
C VAL A 154 -2.80 4.82 3.30
N ALA A 155 -3.20 3.83 2.51
CA ALA A 155 -2.47 3.41 1.31
C ALA A 155 -3.10 4.06 0.07
N ILE A 156 -2.33 4.91 -0.62
CA ILE A 156 -2.73 5.54 -1.87
C ILE A 156 -2.31 4.63 -3.02
N SER A 157 -3.28 4.25 -3.85
CA SER A 157 -3.09 3.33 -4.97
C SER A 157 -3.67 3.90 -6.26
N ARG A 158 -3.23 3.37 -7.40
CA ARG A 158 -3.74 3.65 -8.73
C ARG A 158 -4.03 2.34 -9.42
N ASP A 159 -5.22 2.20 -10.00
CA ASP A 159 -5.60 1.01 -10.74
C ASP A 159 -5.15 1.04 -12.22
N GLY A 160 -5.46 -0.01 -12.97
CA GLY A 160 -5.09 -0.12 -14.38
C GLY A 160 -5.84 0.85 -15.32
N ARG A 161 -6.98 1.41 -14.89
CA ARG A 161 -7.72 2.45 -15.62
C ARG A 161 -7.17 3.84 -15.34
N GLY A 162 -6.31 3.95 -14.34
CA GLY A 162 -5.68 5.18 -13.91
C GLY A 162 -6.43 5.89 -12.78
N ASP A 163 -7.47 5.26 -12.22
CA ASP A 163 -8.22 5.79 -11.09
C ASP A 163 -7.43 5.64 -9.78
N TYR A 164 -7.52 6.67 -8.94
CA TYR A 164 -6.81 6.73 -7.67
C TYR A 164 -7.72 6.37 -6.49
N TYR A 165 -7.15 5.72 -5.48
CA TYR A 165 -7.89 5.29 -4.30
C TYR A 165 -7.07 5.48 -3.03
N ALA A 166 -7.75 5.87 -1.95
CA ALA A 166 -7.24 5.82 -0.59
C ALA A 166 -7.83 4.61 0.13
N SER A 167 -6.97 3.72 0.61
CA SER A 167 -7.35 2.56 1.40
C SER A 167 -7.01 2.83 2.86
N PHE A 168 -8.02 3.10 3.68
CA PHE A 168 -7.90 3.38 5.11
C PHE A 168 -7.87 2.06 5.88
N VAL A 169 -6.77 1.79 6.56
CA VAL A 169 -6.60 0.58 7.37
C VAL A 169 -6.96 0.87 8.82
N ALA A 170 -7.96 0.18 9.35
CA ALA A 170 -8.43 0.33 10.73
C ALA A 170 -8.37 -1.01 11.46
N GLU A 171 -8.11 -0.96 12.77
CA GLU A 171 -8.32 -2.12 13.63
C GLU A 171 -9.76 -2.16 14.09
N ARG A 172 -10.37 -3.34 13.99
CA ARG A 172 -11.66 -3.63 14.58
C ARG A 172 -11.49 -4.80 15.55
N HIS A 173 -11.99 -4.61 16.77
CA HIS A 173 -12.17 -5.71 17.70
C HIS A 173 -13.13 -6.72 17.09
N GLU A 174 -12.67 -7.96 16.98
CA GLU A 174 -13.58 -9.06 16.68
C GLU A 174 -14.43 -9.31 17.92
N GLU A 175 -15.75 -9.33 17.71
CA GLU A 175 -16.65 -9.86 18.72
C GLU A 175 -16.35 -11.35 18.89
N ALA A 176 -16.41 -11.84 20.13
CA ALA A 176 -16.22 -13.26 20.39
C ALA A 176 -17.21 -14.06 19.54
N GLN A 177 -16.72 -15.11 18.89
CA GLN A 177 -17.56 -16.01 18.11
C GLN A 177 -18.68 -16.54 19.02
N GLN A 178 -19.91 -16.14 18.73
CA GLN A 178 -21.07 -16.67 19.43
C GLN A 178 -21.21 -18.15 19.03
N LYS A 179 -21.42 -19.04 20.01
CA LYS A 179 -21.84 -20.41 19.71
C LYS A 179 -23.21 -20.32 19.02
N GLY A 180 -23.24 -20.67 17.74
CA GLY A 180 -24.42 -20.56 16.90
C GLY A 180 -24.43 -21.64 15.82
N HIS A 181 -25.46 -21.60 14.98
CA HIS A 181 -25.64 -22.54 13.87
C HIS A 181 -24.54 -22.39 12.81
N VAL A 182 -24.16 -23.52 12.23
CA VAL A 182 -23.17 -23.57 11.15
C VAL A 182 -23.85 -23.38 9.80
N VAL A 183 -23.23 -22.58 8.94
CA VAL A 183 -23.50 -22.52 7.50
C VAL A 183 -22.21 -22.81 6.76
N ALA A 184 -22.24 -23.75 5.83
CA ALA A 184 -21.17 -23.99 4.88
C ALA A 184 -21.47 -23.21 3.60
N PHE A 185 -20.54 -22.37 3.15
CA PHE A 185 -20.62 -21.68 1.86
C PHE A 185 -19.65 -22.30 0.84
N ASP A 186 -20.15 -22.58 -0.35
CA ASP A 186 -19.38 -22.88 -1.55
C ASP A 186 -19.37 -21.65 -2.48
N LEU A 187 -18.18 -21.21 -2.88
CA LEU A 187 -18.01 -20.05 -3.76
C LEU A 187 -18.00 -20.51 -5.21
N GLY A 188 -18.97 -20.03 -5.99
CA GLY A 188 -19.18 -20.49 -7.37
C GLY A 188 -18.86 -19.43 -8.42
N ILE A 189 -18.69 -19.90 -9.65
CA ILE A 189 -18.49 -19.05 -10.84
C ILE A 189 -19.81 -18.54 -11.45
N LYS A 190 -20.90 -19.30 -11.31
CA LYS A 190 -22.24 -18.92 -11.81
C LYS A 190 -23.01 -18.12 -10.76
N THR A 191 -22.97 -18.62 -9.53
CA THR A 191 -23.55 -18.02 -8.33
C THR A 191 -22.38 -17.68 -7.42
N LEU A 192 -22.27 -16.43 -6.98
CA LEU A 192 -21.10 -15.96 -6.23
C LEU A 192 -20.85 -16.82 -4.98
N ALA A 193 -21.93 -17.17 -4.24
CA ALA A 193 -21.88 -18.18 -3.20
C ALA A 193 -23.20 -18.92 -3.05
N THR A 194 -23.12 -20.22 -2.75
CA THR A 194 -24.25 -21.04 -2.30
C THR A 194 -23.97 -21.56 -0.90
N GLY A 195 -24.92 -21.43 0.02
CA GLY A 195 -24.79 -21.86 1.39
C GLY A 195 -25.80 -22.93 1.78
N ILE A 196 -25.43 -23.83 2.67
CA ILE A 196 -26.36 -24.75 3.35
C ILE A 196 -26.13 -24.69 4.86
N ASN A 197 -27.21 -24.64 5.63
CA ASN A 197 -27.12 -24.75 7.09
C ASN A 197 -27.39 -26.19 7.57
N GLU A 198 -27.24 -26.41 8.88
CA GLU A 198 -27.48 -27.70 9.55
C GLU A 198 -28.91 -28.24 9.37
N GLN A 199 -29.88 -27.38 9.01
CA GLN A 199 -31.28 -27.74 8.78
C GLN A 199 -31.60 -27.98 7.30
N GLY A 200 -30.59 -27.99 6.42
CA GLY A 200 -30.76 -28.16 4.98
C GLY A 200 -31.31 -26.93 4.25
N ARG A 201 -31.43 -25.78 4.92
CA ARG A 201 -31.85 -24.52 4.28
C ARG A 201 -30.74 -24.02 3.37
N MET A 202 -31.10 -23.81 2.11
CA MET A 202 -30.20 -23.27 1.09
C MET A 202 -30.22 -21.73 1.06
N TYR A 203 -29.06 -21.14 0.80
CA TYR A 203 -28.84 -19.71 0.63
C TYR A 203 -28.14 -19.47 -0.71
N HIS A 204 -28.57 -18.47 -1.45
CA HIS A 204 -27.91 -18.06 -2.70
C HIS A 204 -27.53 -16.58 -2.61
N VAL A 205 -26.25 -16.30 -2.74
CA VAL A 205 -25.72 -14.93 -2.71
C VAL A 205 -25.29 -14.57 -4.11
N GLY A 206 -26.08 -13.72 -4.78
CA GLY A 206 -25.77 -13.11 -6.07
C GLY A 206 -25.62 -14.08 -7.26
N GLY A 207 -25.85 -13.58 -8.46
CA GLY A 207 -25.57 -14.27 -9.71
C GLY A 207 -25.01 -13.29 -10.71
N PHE A 208 -24.00 -13.70 -11.46
CA PHE A 208 -23.47 -12.89 -12.56
C PHE A 208 -24.48 -12.98 -13.71
N LYS A 209 -25.27 -11.92 -13.94
CA LYS A 209 -25.92 -11.73 -15.24
C LYS A 209 -24.79 -11.31 -16.17
N GLY A 210 -24.36 -12.25 -17.02
CA GLY A 210 -23.37 -12.00 -18.08
C GLY A 210 -23.80 -10.87 -19.00
#